data_AF-A0A4R1U919-F1
#
_entry.id   AF-A0A4R1U919-F1
#
_cell.length_a   1.000
_cell.length_b   1.000
_cell.length_c   1.000
_cell.angle_alpha   90.00
_cell.angle_beta   90.00
_cell.angle_gamma   90.00
#
_symmetry.space_group_name_H-M   'P 1'
#
loop_
_entity.id
_entity.type
_entity.pdbx_description
1 polymer ?
#
loop_
_entity_poly.entity_id
_entity_poly.type
_entity_poly.pdbx_seq_one_letter_code
_entity_poly.pdbx_strand_id
1 'polypeptide(L)'
;MKTQTTRRALLGGAGLAAAVAIVPAVAAVSTPTGSAAFRAALDASDAAARRFNTLPVNLETDDEAAHTREMDSMIAASRVADRATPTTWAEFVRLFDHQCDGGLSSLDDDNAERLLAHAKRLLSQEA
;
A
#
# COMPACT_ATOMS: atom_id res chain seq x y z
N MET A 1 -20.47 57.54 -5.74
CA MET A 1 -19.95 57.70 -4.37
C MET A 1 -19.15 56.46 -3.98
N LYS A 2 -18.12 56.71 -3.18
CA LYS A 2 -17.00 55.86 -2.72
C LYS A 2 -17.38 54.47 -2.15
N THR A 3 -16.55 53.46 -2.50
CA THR A 3 -15.81 52.49 -1.63
C THR A 3 -16.65 51.61 -0.66
N GLN A 4 -16.48 50.28 -0.51
CA GLN A 4 -15.33 49.63 0.10
C GLN A 4 -15.46 48.08 0.12
N THR A 5 -14.34 47.44 -0.18
CA THR A 5 -13.90 46.05 0.07
C THR A 5 -14.22 45.54 1.47
N THR A 6 -14.51 44.24 1.66
CA THR A 6 -13.76 43.32 2.58
C THR A 6 -14.40 41.93 2.70
N ARG A 7 -13.57 40.95 2.30
CA ARG A 7 -13.45 39.55 2.70
C ARG A 7 -14.25 39.11 3.94
N ARG A 8 -14.94 37.97 3.81
CA ARG A 8 -14.86 36.89 4.81
C ARG A 8 -15.12 35.55 4.15
N ALA A 9 -14.08 34.73 4.14
CA ALA A 9 -14.13 33.31 3.83
C ALA A 9 -15.05 32.61 4.84
N LEU A 10 -15.97 31.79 4.34
CA LEU A 10 -16.47 30.64 5.09
C LEU A 10 -16.27 29.41 4.23
N LEU A 11 -15.24 28.64 4.60
CA LEU A 11 -15.15 27.21 4.36
C LEU A 11 -16.47 26.56 4.79
N GLY A 12 -17.12 25.85 3.87
CA GLY A 12 -18.30 25.08 4.21
C GLY A 12 -18.84 24.37 2.98
N GLY A 13 -18.77 23.04 2.99
CA GLY A 13 -19.51 22.19 2.04
C GLY A 13 -18.64 21.45 1.04
N ALA A 14 -17.85 20.49 1.53
CA ALA A 14 -17.44 19.36 0.70
C ALA A 14 -18.70 18.53 0.37
N GLY A 15 -19.28 18.79 -0.80
CA GLY A 15 -20.30 17.96 -1.42
C GLY A 15 -19.68 17.16 -2.55
N LEU A 16 -19.75 15.83 -2.45
CA LEU A 16 -19.38 14.89 -3.50
C LEU A 16 -20.06 15.23 -4.83
N ALA A 17 -19.28 15.28 -5.91
CA ALA A 17 -19.73 14.92 -7.24
C ALA A 17 -18.55 14.39 -8.04
N ALA A 18 -18.61 13.11 -8.37
CA ALA A 18 -17.67 12.43 -9.25
C ALA A 18 -17.71 13.06 -10.65
N ALA A 19 -16.54 13.38 -11.19
CA ALA A 19 -16.33 13.51 -12.62
C ALA A 19 -15.00 12.85 -12.96
N VAL A 20 -15.10 11.70 -13.61
CA VAL A 20 -14.01 11.05 -14.33
C VAL A 20 -13.46 12.07 -15.32
N ALA A 21 -12.26 12.57 -15.04
CA ALA A 21 -11.46 13.33 -15.98
C ALA A 21 -10.11 12.64 -16.06
N ILE A 22 -9.96 11.77 -17.06
CA ILE A 22 -8.65 11.35 -17.56
C ILE A 22 -8.04 12.61 -18.19
N VAL A 23 -7.37 13.41 -17.38
CA VAL A 23 -6.47 14.46 -17.82
C VAL A 23 -5.07 13.93 -17.56
N PRO A 24 -4.18 13.84 -18.56
CA PRO A 24 -2.77 13.58 -18.30
C PRO A 24 -2.17 14.88 -17.77
N ALA A 25 -2.53 15.24 -16.54
CA ALA A 25 -1.73 16.15 -15.75
C ALA A 25 -0.56 15.30 -15.28
N VAL A 26 0.53 15.35 -16.04
CA VAL A 26 1.86 14.91 -15.64
C VAL A 26 2.32 15.82 -14.49
N ALA A 27 1.65 15.74 -13.35
CA ALA A 27 2.38 15.81 -12.11
C ALA A 27 3.22 14.55 -12.14
N ALA A 28 4.54 14.69 -12.23
CA ALA A 28 5.45 13.62 -11.88
C ALA A 28 5.24 13.33 -10.38
N VAL A 29 4.12 12.67 -10.04
CA VAL A 29 4.02 11.87 -8.82
C VAL A 29 5.12 10.86 -9.02
N SER A 30 6.26 11.16 -8.42
CA SER A 30 7.43 10.31 -8.49
C SER A 30 6.97 8.99 -7.92
N THR A 31 6.80 7.98 -8.77
CA THR A 31 6.56 6.61 -8.31
C THR A 31 7.68 6.33 -7.32
N PRO A 32 7.38 6.06 -6.04
CA PRO A 32 8.43 5.90 -5.06
C PRO A 32 9.36 4.77 -5.51
N THR A 33 10.67 4.99 -5.37
CA THR A 33 11.71 4.01 -5.72
C THR A 33 12.53 3.66 -4.48
N GLY A 34 13.25 2.53 -4.54
CA GLY A 34 14.10 2.06 -3.43
C GLY A 34 13.35 1.94 -2.11
N SER A 35 13.96 2.42 -1.02
CA SER A 35 13.40 2.37 0.34
C SER A 35 12.00 2.95 0.46
N ALA A 36 11.69 4.04 -0.27
CA ALA A 36 10.36 4.65 -0.22
C ALA A 36 9.30 3.73 -0.84
N ALA A 37 9.63 3.04 -1.94
CA ALA A 37 8.75 2.08 -2.59
C ALA A 37 8.49 0.89 -1.68
N PHE A 38 9.57 0.37 -1.08
CA PHE A 38 9.51 -0.75 -0.15
C PHE A 38 8.59 -0.45 1.03
N ARG A 39 8.82 0.68 1.71
CA ARG A 39 8.00 1.09 2.86
C ARG A 39 6.54 1.26 2.48
N ALA A 40 6.26 1.93 1.35
CA ALA A 40 4.90 2.11 0.88
C ALA A 40 4.18 0.78 0.60
N ALA A 41 4.88 -0.21 0.04
CA ALA A 41 4.31 -1.53 -0.24
C ALA A 41 3.92 -2.28 1.05
N LEU A 42 4.82 -2.34 2.02
CA LEU A 42 4.56 -3.02 3.30
C LEU A 42 3.50 -2.29 4.12
N ASP A 43 3.56 -0.95 4.19
CA ASP A 43 2.57 -0.15 4.91
C ASP A 43 1.16 -0.31 4.29
N ALA A 44 1.07 -0.41 2.96
CA ALA A 44 -0.18 -0.65 2.25
C ALA A 44 -0.75 -2.05 2.52
N SER A 45 0.10 -3.08 2.56
CA SER A 45 -0.28 -4.44 2.93
C SER A 45 -0.82 -4.50 4.37
N ASP A 46 -0.09 -3.92 5.33
CA ASP A 46 -0.49 -3.84 6.73
C ASP A 46 -1.82 -3.09 6.90
N ALA A 47 -2.01 -2.00 6.15
CA ALA A 47 -3.25 -1.24 6.18
C ALA A 47 -4.43 -2.02 5.58
N ALA A 48 -4.21 -2.75 4.48
CA ALA A 48 -5.24 -3.57 3.85
C ALA A 48 -5.66 -4.74 4.75
N ALA A 49 -4.69 -5.42 5.39
CA ALA A 49 -4.98 -6.47 6.36
C ALA A 49 -5.76 -5.95 7.57
N ARG A 50 -5.36 -4.80 8.14
CA ARG A 50 -6.14 -4.15 9.20
C ARG A 50 -7.56 -3.81 8.75
N ARG A 51 -7.72 -3.24 7.56
CA ARG A 51 -9.04 -2.89 7.03
C ARG A 51 -9.93 -4.12 6.90
N PHE A 52 -9.42 -5.19 6.30
CA PHE A 52 -10.13 -6.46 6.15
C PHE A 52 -10.54 -7.05 7.51
N ASN A 53 -9.62 -7.08 8.49
CA ASN A 53 -9.88 -7.58 9.83
C ASN A 53 -10.85 -6.72 10.67
N THR A 54 -11.19 -5.52 10.21
CA THR A 54 -12.17 -4.63 10.87
C THR A 54 -13.55 -4.66 10.21
N LEU A 55 -13.75 -5.47 9.16
CA LEU A 55 -15.03 -5.62 8.49
C LEU A 55 -16.06 -6.27 9.42
N PRO A 56 -17.38 -6.01 9.21
CA PRO A 56 -18.43 -6.69 9.96
C PRO A 56 -18.28 -8.22 9.84
N VAL A 57 -18.42 -8.94 10.96
CA VAL A 57 -18.24 -10.40 11.02
C VAL A 57 -19.19 -11.15 10.08
N ASN A 58 -20.37 -10.60 9.84
CA ASN A 58 -21.38 -11.17 8.97
C ASN A 58 -21.32 -10.63 7.53
N LEU A 59 -20.32 -9.82 7.17
CA LEU A 59 -20.23 -9.22 5.82
C LEU A 59 -20.21 -10.28 4.72
N GLU A 60 -19.53 -11.41 4.92
CA GLU A 60 -19.49 -12.51 3.94
C GLU A 60 -20.89 -13.05 3.61
N THR A 61 -21.79 -13.09 4.58
CA THR A 61 -23.17 -13.58 4.40
C THR A 61 -24.11 -12.46 3.94
N ASP A 62 -23.94 -11.25 4.46
CA ASP A 62 -24.82 -10.11 4.18
C ASP A 62 -24.54 -9.48 2.80
N ASP A 63 -23.27 -9.45 2.38
CA ASP A 63 -22.80 -8.89 1.11
C ASP A 63 -21.48 -9.57 0.67
N GLU A 64 -21.62 -10.78 0.11
CA GLU A 64 -20.50 -11.59 -0.41
C GLU A 64 -19.65 -10.83 -1.44
N ALA A 65 -20.27 -9.97 -2.25
CA ALA A 65 -19.58 -9.18 -3.25
C ALA A 65 -18.67 -8.11 -2.63
N ALA A 66 -19.12 -7.46 -1.55
CA ALA A 66 -18.28 -6.53 -0.78
C ALA A 66 -17.15 -7.26 -0.06
N HIS A 67 -17.44 -8.40 0.59
CA HIS A 67 -16.41 -9.23 1.22
C HIS A 67 -15.32 -9.65 0.22
N THR A 68 -15.72 -10.16 -0.95
CA THR A 68 -14.79 -10.58 -2.01
C THR A 68 -13.91 -9.43 -2.48
N ARG A 69 -14.48 -8.24 -2.71
CA ARG A 69 -13.68 -7.06 -3.12
C ARG A 69 -12.63 -6.67 -2.08
N GLU A 70 -12.97 -6.73 -0.80
CA GLU A 70 -12.04 -6.40 0.27
C GLU A 70 -10.95 -7.46 0.43
N MET A 71 -11.32 -8.75 0.30
CA MET A 71 -10.37 -9.85 0.27
C MET A 71 -9.39 -9.71 -0.91
N ASP A 72 -9.90 -9.46 -2.11
CA ASP A 72 -9.08 -9.22 -3.31
C ASP A 72 -8.14 -8.00 -3.14
N SER A 73 -8.63 -6.94 -2.50
CA SER A 73 -7.81 -5.76 -2.21
C SER A 73 -6.67 -6.07 -1.23
N MET A 74 -6.94 -6.86 -0.19
CA MET A 74 -5.90 -7.32 0.74
C MET A 74 -4.91 -8.22 0.02
N ILE A 75 -5.40 -9.16 -0.80
CA ILE A 75 -4.58 -10.08 -1.57
C ILE A 75 -3.64 -9.31 -2.52
N ALA A 76 -4.17 -8.31 -3.23
CA ALA A 76 -3.39 -7.50 -4.13
C ALA A 76 -2.27 -6.73 -3.40
N ALA A 77 -2.57 -6.16 -2.23
CA ALA A 77 -1.60 -5.41 -1.44
C ALA A 77 -0.46 -6.30 -0.91
N SER A 78 -0.77 -7.48 -0.38
CA SER A 78 0.27 -8.42 0.08
C SER A 78 1.12 -8.96 -1.08
N ARG A 79 0.56 -9.22 -2.27
CA ARG A 79 1.37 -9.57 -3.45
C ARG A 79 2.37 -8.50 -3.85
N VAL A 80 2.02 -7.22 -3.67
CA VAL A 80 2.94 -6.10 -3.94
C VAL A 80 4.04 -6.05 -2.87
N ALA A 81 3.68 -6.23 -1.60
CA ALA A 81 4.65 -6.31 -0.50
C ALA A 81 5.63 -7.48 -0.66
N ASP A 82 5.16 -8.67 -1.02
CA ASP A 82 5.99 -9.88 -1.23
C ASP A 82 7.07 -9.69 -2.30
N ARG A 83 6.84 -8.80 -3.27
CA ARG A 83 7.75 -8.48 -4.37
C ARG A 83 8.59 -7.24 -4.12
N ALA A 84 8.40 -6.57 -2.99
CA ALA A 84 9.13 -5.37 -2.65
C ALA A 84 10.62 -5.69 -2.44
N THR A 85 11.51 -4.87 -2.98
CA THR A 85 12.95 -5.08 -2.85
C THR A 85 13.49 -4.31 -1.64
N PRO A 86 13.98 -4.99 -0.59
CA PRO A 86 14.55 -4.32 0.57
C PRO A 86 15.89 -3.68 0.22
N THR A 87 16.13 -2.44 0.60
CA THR A 87 17.39 -1.72 0.34
C THR A 87 18.33 -1.71 1.54
N THR A 88 17.86 -2.15 2.70
CA THR A 88 18.63 -2.26 3.94
C THR A 88 18.32 -3.58 4.65
N TRP A 89 19.16 -3.98 5.62
CA TRP A 89 18.89 -5.14 6.46
C TRP A 89 17.61 -5.01 7.29
N ALA A 90 17.31 -3.82 7.82
CA ALA A 90 16.07 -3.59 8.55
C ALA A 90 14.83 -3.81 7.67
N GLU A 91 14.89 -3.36 6.41
CA GLU A 91 13.83 -3.62 5.43
C GLU A 91 13.75 -5.11 5.07
N PHE A 92 14.88 -5.81 4.95
CA PHE A 92 14.89 -7.24 4.70
C PHE A 92 14.21 -8.03 5.83
N VAL A 93 14.52 -7.71 7.10
CA VAL A 93 13.87 -8.36 8.26
C VAL A 93 12.36 -8.11 8.23
N ARG A 94 11.92 -6.88 7.95
CA ARG A 94 10.49 -6.57 7.84
C ARG A 94 9.79 -7.35 6.72
N LEU A 95 10.45 -7.54 5.57
CA LEU A 95 9.93 -8.38 4.49
C LEU A 95 9.86 -9.84 4.92
N PHE A 96 10.90 -10.34 5.59
CA PHE A 96 10.95 -11.71 6.08
C PHE A 96 9.82 -11.99 7.08
N ASP A 97 9.61 -11.10 8.06
CA ASP A 97 8.53 -11.20 9.03
C ASP A 97 7.16 -11.15 8.34
N HIS A 98 6.99 -10.24 7.38
CA HIS A 98 5.77 -10.19 6.55
C HIS A 98 5.50 -11.55 5.92
N GLN A 99 6.49 -12.16 5.27
CA GLN A 99 6.32 -13.44 4.57
C GLN A 99 6.13 -14.65 5.51
N CYS A 100 6.58 -14.57 6.77
CA CYS A 100 6.34 -15.61 7.76
C CYS A 100 4.92 -15.56 8.34
N ASP A 101 4.43 -14.37 8.68
CA ASP A 101 3.22 -14.21 9.51
C ASP A 101 2.00 -13.65 8.76
N GLY A 102 2.18 -12.98 7.62
CA GLY A 102 1.11 -12.24 6.95
C GLY A 102 1.20 -12.15 5.43
N GLY A 103 2.17 -12.82 4.80
CA GLY A 103 2.36 -12.87 3.37
C GLY A 103 1.45 -13.91 2.73
N LEU A 104 1.03 -13.66 1.49
CA LEU A 104 0.26 -14.65 0.71
C LEU A 104 1.14 -15.78 0.20
N SER A 105 2.40 -15.46 -0.02
CA SER A 105 3.36 -16.40 -0.54
C SER A 105 4.01 -17.07 0.67
N SER A 106 3.58 -18.30 0.98
CA SER A 106 4.24 -19.13 1.99
C SER A 106 5.74 -19.23 1.71
N LEU A 107 6.56 -19.59 2.71
CA LEU A 107 7.96 -19.98 2.50
C LEU A 107 8.05 -21.27 1.64
N ASP A 108 7.78 -21.11 0.36
CA ASP A 108 8.06 -22.06 -0.71
C ASP A 108 9.46 -21.81 -1.29
N ASP A 109 9.92 -22.73 -2.13
CA ASP A 109 11.27 -22.70 -2.69
C ASP A 109 11.55 -21.39 -3.44
N ASP A 110 10.58 -20.88 -4.21
CA ASP A 110 10.70 -19.64 -5.00
C ASP A 110 10.89 -18.41 -4.10
N ASN A 111 10.14 -18.31 -3.00
CA ASN A 111 10.27 -17.20 -2.06
C ASN A 111 11.55 -17.30 -1.22
N ALA A 112 11.93 -18.51 -0.82
CA ALA A 112 13.21 -18.74 -0.13
C ALA A 112 14.39 -18.32 -1.01
N GLU A 113 14.37 -18.67 -2.30
CA GLU A 113 15.38 -18.22 -3.26
C GLU A 113 15.41 -16.69 -3.41
N ARG A 114 14.25 -16.04 -3.48
CA ARG A 114 14.16 -14.56 -3.57
C ARG A 114 14.72 -13.88 -2.32
N LEU A 115 14.36 -14.35 -1.14
CA LEU A 115 14.90 -13.85 0.13
C LEU A 115 16.42 -14.03 0.21
N LEU A 116 16.93 -15.20 -0.17
CA LEU A 116 18.36 -15.47 -0.21
C LEU A 116 19.09 -14.53 -1.18
N ALA A 117 18.50 -14.26 -2.35
CA ALA A 117 19.06 -13.32 -3.32
C ALA A 117 19.13 -11.89 -2.75
N HIS A 118 18.11 -11.45 -2.02
CA HIS A 118 18.14 -10.15 -1.33
C HIS A 118 19.23 -10.08 -0.26
N ALA A 119 19.35 -11.10 0.59
CA ALA A 119 20.38 -11.17 1.62
C ALA A 119 21.80 -11.12 1.01
N LYS A 120 22.07 -11.92 -0.03
CA LYS A 120 23.37 -11.90 -0.75
C LYS A 120 23.69 -10.52 -1.33
N ARG A 121 22.70 -9.83 -1.90
CA ARG A 121 22.90 -8.48 -2.43
C ARG A 121 23.26 -7.49 -1.32
N LEU A 122 22.56 -7.54 -0.18
CA LEU A 122 22.84 -6.65 0.95
C LEU A 122 24.24 -6.89 1.54
N LEU A 123 24.64 -8.16 1.73
CA LEU A 123 25.99 -8.52 2.16
C LEU A 123 27.08 -7.94 1.23
N SER A 124 26.83 -7.97 -0.08
CA SER A 124 27.79 -7.47 -1.07
C SER A 124 27.91 -5.94 -1.09
N GLN A 125 26.98 -5.22 -0.45
CA GLN A 125 27.01 -3.75 -0.33
C GLN A 125 27.78 -3.27 0.91
N GLU A 126 28.05 -4.18 1.85
CA GLU A 126 28.78 -3.91 3.09
C GLU A 126 30.29 -4.20 2.97
N ALA A 127 30.71 -4.87 1.89
CA ALA A 127 32.09 -5.25 1.58
C ALA A 127 32.82 -4.20 0.73
#